data_AF-C2M924-F1
#
_entry.id   AF-C2M924-F1
#
_cell.length_a   1.000
_cell.length_b   1.000
_cell.length_c   1.000
_cell.angle_alpha   90.00
_cell.angle_beta   90.00
_cell.angle_gamma   90.00
#
_symmetry.space_group_name_H-M   'P 1'
#
loop_
_entity.id
_entity.type
_entity.pdbx_description
1 polymer ?
#
loop_
_entity_poly.entity_id
_entity_poly.type
_entity_poly.pdbx_seq_one_letter_code
_entity_poly.pdbx_strand_id
1 'polypeptide(L)'
;MRDQKLSITYLCQQLEVSRKGYYKHTFTEQDEDVKVASVLHYCQYVRSWLPRAGVDTLQECTNKYFKGTFQVGRDWLYKVLGA
;
A
#
# COMPACT_ATOMS: atom_id res chain seq x y z
N MET A 1 -19.57 -3.06 18.63
CA MET A 1 -18.79 -2.06 19.38
C MET A 1 -19.04 -0.73 18.71
N ARG A 2 -19.41 0.31 19.46
CA ARG A 2 -19.86 1.61 18.91
C ARG A 2 -18.67 2.32 18.26
N ASP A 3 -18.82 2.65 16.99
CA ASP A 3 -17.95 3.53 16.22
C ASP A 3 -17.97 4.93 16.88
N GLN A 4 -17.12 5.12 17.88
CA GLN A 4 -17.01 6.41 18.56
C GLN A 4 -16.25 7.32 17.61
N LYS A 5 -16.99 8.20 16.92
CA LYS A 5 -16.44 9.17 15.99
C LYS A 5 -15.62 10.20 16.77
N LEU A 6 -14.36 9.88 17.06
CA LEU A 6 -13.42 10.75 17.76
C LEU A 6 -13.19 12.01 16.92
N SER A 7 -13.22 13.18 17.57
CA SER A 7 -12.94 14.43 16.86
C SER A 7 -11.48 14.46 16.40
N ILE A 8 -11.23 15.04 15.22
CA ILE A 8 -9.87 15.15 14.66
C ILE A 8 -8.95 15.92 15.61
N THR A 9 -9.47 16.91 16.35
CA THR A 9 -8.72 17.64 17.38
C THR A 9 -8.27 16.72 18.51
N TYR A 10 -9.13 15.80 18.97
CA TYR A 10 -8.79 14.83 20.00
C TYR A 10 -7.70 13.86 19.53
N LEU A 11 -7.82 13.34 18.31
CA LEU A 11 -6.80 12.46 17.72
C LEU A 11 -5.45 13.15 17.56
N CYS A 12 -5.44 14.41 17.12
CA CYS A 12 -4.22 15.21 17.02
C CYS A 12 -3.54 15.42 18.38
N GLN A 13 -4.32 15.66 19.44
CA GLN A 13 -3.80 15.81 20.81
C GLN A 13 -3.21 14.51 21.35
N GLN A 14 -3.87 13.37 21.12
CA GLN A 14 -3.38 12.07 21.59
C GLN A 14 -2.12 11.60 20.86
N LEU A 15 -2.04 11.87 19.56
CA LEU A 15 -0.89 11.50 18.73
C LEU A 15 0.23 12.54 18.74
N GLU A 16 0.06 13.65 19.48
CA GLU A 16 1.01 14.77 19.55
C GLU A 16 1.39 15.35 18.16
N VAL A 17 0.45 15.32 17.22
CA VAL A 17 0.63 15.83 15.85
C VAL A 17 -0.23 17.05 15.57
N SER A 18 0.24 17.93 14.68
CA SER A 18 -0.61 18.97 14.13
C SER A 18 -1.70 18.37 13.23
N ARG A 19 -2.83 19.07 13.03
CA ARG A 19 -3.87 18.65 12.05
C ARG A 19 -3.30 18.43 10.65
N LYS A 20 -2.37 19.28 10.22
CA LYS A 20 -1.66 19.12 8.93
C LYS A 20 -0.85 17.82 8.90
N GLY A 21 -0.18 17.50 10.00
CA GLY A 21 0.54 16.24 10.17
C GLY A 21 -0.40 15.03 10.14
N TYR A 22 -1.53 15.12 10.85
CA TYR A 22 -2.57 14.08 10.88
C TYR A 22 -3.09 13.77 9.48
N TYR A 23 -3.58 14.77 8.74
CA TYR A 23 -4.08 14.54 7.39
C TYR A 23 -2.99 14.03 6.45
N LYS A 24 -1.78 14.60 6.50
CA LYS A 24 -0.66 14.11 5.69
C LYS A 24 -0.39 12.63 5.95
N HIS A 25 -0.40 12.21 7.22
CA HIS A 25 -0.21 10.82 7.61
C HIS A 25 -1.34 9.93 7.09
N THR A 26 -2.61 10.30 7.34
CA THR A 26 -3.78 9.54 6.88
C THR A 26 -3.84 9.41 5.36
N PHE A 27 -3.53 10.48 4.61
CA PHE A 27 -3.45 10.43 3.15
C PHE A 27 -2.33 9.50 2.69
N THR A 28 -1.15 9.55 3.33
CA THR A 28 -0.02 8.66 2.99
C THR A 28 -0.37 7.20 3.25
N GLU A 29 -1.04 6.88 4.35
CA GLU A 29 -1.50 5.52 4.66
C GLU A 29 -2.55 5.03 3.64
N GLN A 30 -3.54 5.86 3.30
CA GLN A 30 -4.53 5.52 2.28
C GLN A 30 -3.90 5.30 0.89
N ASP A 31 -2.93 6.13 0.50
CA ASP A 31 -2.20 5.97 -0.75
C ASP A 31 -1.38 4.68 -0.77
N GLU A 32 -0.80 4.29 0.38
CA GLU A 32 -0.06 3.04 0.51
C GLU A 32 -1.00 1.82 0.43
N ASP A 33 -2.16 1.85 1.09
CA ASP A 33 -3.16 0.77 1.00
C ASP A 33 -3.66 0.58 -0.45
N VAL A 34 -3.90 1.67 -1.17
CA VAL A 34 -4.29 1.62 -2.59
C VAL A 34 -3.17 1.03 -3.45
N LYS A 35 -1.92 1.40 -3.19
CA LYS A 35 -0.75 0.84 -3.87
C LYS A 35 -0.61 -0.65 -3.61
N VAL A 36 -0.73 -1.09 -2.36
CA VAL A 36 -0.71 -2.51 -1.97
C VAL A 36 -1.80 -3.29 -2.71
N ALA A 37 -3.05 -2.82 -2.66
CA ALA A 37 -4.16 -3.48 -3.34
C ALA A 37 -3.96 -3.58 -4.85
N SER A 38 -3.50 -2.50 -5.48
CA SER A 38 -3.21 -2.45 -6.92
C SER A 38 -2.12 -3.43 -7.32
N VAL A 39 -1.04 -3.52 -6.54
CA VAL A 39 0.06 -4.45 -6.80
C VAL A 39 -0.36 -5.90 -6.57
N LEU A 40 -1.09 -6.20 -5.50
CA LEU A 40 -1.60 -7.55 -5.23
C LEU A 40 -2.53 -8.03 -6.34
N HIS A 41 -3.45 -7.18 -6.77
CA HIS A 41 -4.37 -7.49 -7.85
C HIS A 41 -3.61 -7.77 -9.16
N TYR A 42 -2.61 -6.95 -9.49
CA TYR A 42 -1.78 -7.18 -10.67
C TYR A 42 -0.94 -8.47 -10.56
N CYS A 43 -0.40 -8.78 -9.37
CA CYS A 43 0.34 -10.01 -9.13
C CYS A 43 -0.55 -11.26 -9.29
N GLN A 44 -1.81 -11.20 -8.84
CA GLN A 44 -2.79 -12.26 -9.05
C GLN A 44 -3.10 -12.43 -10.55
N TYR A 45 -3.28 -11.32 -11.27
CA TYR A 45 -3.40 -11.33 -12.73
C TYR A 45 -2.18 -12.01 -13.36
N VAL A 46 -0.94 -11.62 -13.06
CA VAL A 46 0.25 -12.27 -13.64
C VAL A 46 0.25 -13.78 -13.34
N ARG A 47 -0.10 -14.18 -12.12
CA ARG A 47 -0.16 -15.60 -11.72
C ARG A 47 -1.28 -16.39 -12.39
N SER A 48 -2.32 -15.77 -12.95
CA SER A 48 -3.33 -16.51 -13.72
C SER A 48 -2.76 -17.05 -15.04
N TRP A 49 -1.73 -16.40 -15.59
CA TRP A 49 -1.03 -16.84 -16.81
C TRP A 49 0.31 -17.52 -16.50
N LEU A 50 0.95 -17.16 -15.39
CA LEU A 50 2.24 -17.69 -14.95
C LEU A 50 2.17 -18.14 -13.47
N PRO A 51 1.58 -19.32 -13.18
CA PRO A 51 1.24 -19.73 -11.81
C PRO A 51 2.43 -19.83 -10.85
N ARG A 52 3.63 -20.08 -11.38
CA ARG A 52 4.88 -20.22 -10.61
C ARG A 52 5.76 -18.98 -10.64
N ALA A 53 5.21 -17.82 -11.01
CA ALA A 53 5.95 -16.56 -10.99
C ALA A 53 6.47 -16.25 -9.58
N GLY A 54 7.80 -16.24 -9.44
CA GLY A 54 8.51 -15.82 -8.25
C GLY A 54 8.51 -14.31 -8.08
N VAL A 55 8.98 -13.83 -6.92
CA VAL A 55 8.96 -12.40 -6.57
C VAL A 55 9.78 -11.56 -7.54
N ASP A 56 10.91 -12.05 -8.05
CA ASP A 56 11.72 -11.31 -9.03
C ASP A 56 10.96 -11.06 -10.34
N THR A 57 10.30 -12.11 -10.88
CA THR A 57 9.46 -11.99 -12.08
C THR A 57 8.28 -11.06 -11.85
N LEU A 58 7.60 -11.20 -10.71
CA LEU A 58 6.48 -10.33 -10.35
C LEU A 58 6.94 -8.88 -10.20
N GLN A 59 8.10 -8.62 -9.60
CA GLN A 59 8.66 -7.29 -9.46
C GLN A 59 8.89 -6.65 -10.82
N GLU A 60 9.48 -7.37 -11.77
CA GLU A 60 9.73 -6.86 -13.12
C GLU A 60 8.42 -6.55 -13.85
N CYS A 61 7.45 -7.47 -13.85
CA CYS A 61 6.14 -7.25 -14.46
C CYS A 61 5.43 -6.03 -13.87
N THR A 62 5.43 -5.91 -12.54
CA THR A 62 4.75 -4.84 -11.82
C THR A 62 5.40 -3.48 -12.11
N ASN A 63 6.73 -3.40 -12.11
CA ASN A 63 7.45 -2.16 -12.47
C ASN A 63 7.28 -1.78 -13.94
N LYS A 64 7.11 -2.75 -14.83
CA LYS A 64 6.78 -2.47 -16.23
C LYS A 64 5.36 -1.93 -16.39
N TYR A 65 4.40 -2.48 -15.65
CA TYR A 65 3.00 -2.07 -15.71
C TYR A 65 2.76 -0.69 -15.08
N PHE A 66 3.31 -0.42 -13.89
CA PHE A 66 3.15 0.86 -13.17
C PHE A 66 4.23 1.89 -13.52
N LYS A 67 4.91 1.73 -14.66
CA LYS A 67 5.97 2.64 -15.09
C LYS A 67 5.44 4.07 -15.20
N GLY A 68 6.06 4.99 -14.47
CA GLY A 68 5.65 6.40 -14.44
C GLY A 68 4.64 6.74 -13.34
N THR A 69 4.12 5.74 -12.62
CA THR A 69 3.26 5.95 -11.43
C THR A 69 4.06 5.77 -10.16
N PHE A 70 4.64 4.58 -9.93
CA PHE A 70 5.49 4.29 -8.78
C PHE A 70 6.41 3.10 -9.06
N GLN A 71 7.44 2.97 -8.23
CA GLN A 71 8.34 1.81 -8.25
C GLN A 71 7.99 0.83 -7.13
N VAL A 72 8.08 -0.45 -7.44
CA VAL A 72 7.89 -1.57 -6.52
C VAL A 72 9.26 -2.16 -6.18
N GLY A 73 9.66 -1.98 -4.92
CA GLY A 73 10.87 -2.57 -4.36
C GLY A 73 10.68 -4.06 -4.03
N ARG A 74 11.76 -4.83 -4.11
CA ARG A 74 11.72 -6.29 -3.90
C ARG A 74 11.29 -6.64 -2.47
N ASP A 75 11.95 -6.03 -1.47
CA ASP A 75 11.67 -6.29 -0.06
C ASP A 75 10.26 -5.88 0.35
N TRP A 76 9.77 -4.77 -0.23
CA TRP A 76 8.40 -4.33 -0.04
C TRP A 76 7.41 -5.34 -0.65
N LEU A 77 7.69 -5.82 -1.87
CA LEU A 77 6.84 -6.82 -2.52
C LEU A 77 6.81 -8.15 -1.76
N TYR A 78 7.92 -8.57 -1.16
CA TYR A 78 7.96 -9.73 -0.25
C TYR A 78 7.01 -9.56 0.93
N LYS A 79 7.04 -8.40 1.60
CA LYS A 79 6.14 -8.08 2.73
C LYS A 79 4.68 -8.07 2.29
N VAL A 80 4.39 -7.46 1.15
CA VAL A 80 3.02 -7.34 0.60
C VAL A 80 2.44 -8.70 0.21
N LEU A 81 3.25 -9.60 -0.35
CA LEU A 81 2.81 -10.94 -0.73
C LEU A 81 2.65 -11.90 0.46
N GLY A 82 3.00 -11.47 1.68
CA GLY A 82 2.83 -12.26 2.91
C GLY A 82 3.76 -13.46 3.00
N ALA A 83 4.99 -13.34 2.50
CA ALA A 83 6.03 -14.34 2.69
C ALA A 83 6.50 -14.42 4.16
#